data_AF-A0A9W8MW68-F1
#
_entry.id   AF-A0A9W8MW68-F1
#
_cell.length_a   1.000
_cell.length_b   1.000
_cell.length_c   1.000
_cell.angle_alpha   90.00
_cell.angle_beta   90.00
_cell.angle_gamma   90.00
#
_symmetry.space_group_name_H-M   'P 1'
#
loop_
_entity.id
_entity.type
_entity.pdbx_description
1 polymer ?
#
loop_
_entity_poly.entity_id
_entity_poly.type
_entity_poly.pdbx_seq_one_letter_code
_entity_poly.pdbx_strand_id
1 'polypeptide(L)'
;MSLNATFKSFILPEAFSAEALGNFNVSKSASTLCLTLVVLYIYRLFLPSPKGSIKQLGGFPVTTAWTFFSKRTDFILGHFKASAAPHFRFQVLQHQVVALRGEEARKAFFDSKSLNFTEGYKILFGAAPRLQDITINTHNDVSWFNKHILTLLGKRRLTEMLPSLLEDVNVRMIGWGKKGCFDPFKNIYDVRISLKAALESQLTVLQLVFQMTVRMASCSELAEDRTTLDELQKLYWQLEKSSTPTALLLPWFPGPAKKRKRTATKELFTKIYDVAEARRKAAVPSSDAVDVLLGQGQSTTEVVEFIIGAIFAGIVSTGIISCWALVYLASDEEWMAKAKAEVNALIDKHTNTLSTESLSRRLATIPISAWEDEMPVMEAVIRETLRVTLTNTLLRRNVIDELSVSNGTIQQGDFVVYNVADVYLNSEIYTNPREFDPGRYDPGREEDKKSTFGFKRPRKGRHPCTGMKVAKLEIKVIVTMMLAGFDFDIVDKNGKHITKIPVPDRNDIHQARPVGDQCFFEFERIVD
;
A
#
# COMPACT_ATOMS: atom_id res chain seq x y z
N MET A 1 13.45 -65.95 45.68
CA MET A 1 14.12 -67.23 46.03
C MET A 1 14.60 -67.87 44.73
N SER A 2 15.92 -68.13 44.66
CA SER A 2 16.72 -69.02 43.75
C SER A 2 16.57 -68.85 42.22
N LEU A 3 17.63 -68.55 41.43
CA LEU A 3 18.86 -69.29 41.09
C LEU A 3 18.63 -70.68 40.46
N ASN A 4 18.96 -70.80 39.17
CA ASN A 4 19.88 -71.80 38.56
C ASN A 4 19.95 -71.54 37.03
N ALA A 5 21.08 -71.13 36.42
CA ALA A 5 22.37 -71.80 36.20
C ALA A 5 22.44 -72.61 34.87
N THR A 6 22.96 -71.92 33.84
CA THR A 6 24.08 -72.25 32.93
C THR A 6 24.30 -73.62 32.23
N PHE A 7 24.69 -73.50 30.94
CA PHE A 7 25.63 -74.31 30.10
C PHE A 7 25.12 -75.53 29.30
N LYS A 8 25.07 -75.45 27.95
CA LYS A 8 26.16 -75.79 26.97
C LYS A 8 25.63 -76.09 25.54
N SER A 9 26.16 -75.34 24.58
CA SER A 9 26.58 -75.71 23.20
C SER A 9 25.90 -76.85 22.41
N PHE A 10 25.32 -76.52 21.24
CA PHE A 10 25.32 -77.41 20.06
C PHE A 10 25.26 -76.59 18.73
N ILE A 11 26.43 -76.48 18.10
CA ILE A 11 26.76 -76.56 16.66
C ILE A 11 25.70 -76.12 15.63
N LEU A 12 26.03 -75.06 14.88
CA LEU A 12 25.39 -74.63 13.63
C LEU A 12 25.67 -75.62 12.48
N PRO A 13 24.73 -75.89 11.57
CA PRO A 13 25.04 -76.26 10.20
C PRO A 13 25.08 -75.01 9.33
N GLU A 14 26.23 -74.78 8.70
CA GLU A 14 26.37 -73.93 7.52
C GLU A 14 25.46 -74.45 6.40
N ALA A 15 24.56 -73.60 5.91
CA ALA A 15 24.13 -73.50 4.50
C ALA A 15 22.77 -72.79 4.42
N PHE A 16 22.79 -71.45 4.33
CA PHE A 16 21.79 -70.73 3.55
C PHE A 16 22.50 -69.53 2.92
N SER A 17 22.86 -69.71 1.65
CA SER A 17 23.52 -68.74 0.79
C SER A 17 22.71 -67.44 0.70
N ALA A 18 23.39 -66.33 0.96
CA ALA A 18 22.89 -64.96 0.82
C ALA A 18 22.74 -64.53 -0.66
N GLU A 19 22.04 -65.32 -1.47
CA GLU A 19 21.83 -65.04 -2.90
C GLU A 19 20.34 -64.89 -3.30
N ALA A 20 19.40 -64.97 -2.36
CA ALA A 20 17.96 -64.79 -2.62
C ALA A 20 17.41 -63.40 -2.23
N LEU A 21 18.27 -62.43 -1.89
CA LEU A 21 17.90 -61.02 -1.68
C LEU A 21 18.61 -60.09 -2.68
N GLY A 22 18.86 -60.61 -3.89
CA GLY A 22 19.38 -59.84 -5.01
C GLY A 22 18.36 -58.83 -5.53
N ASN A 23 18.70 -57.55 -5.41
CA ASN A 23 18.16 -56.42 -6.19
C ASN A 23 16.74 -55.91 -5.88
N PHE A 24 16.42 -55.66 -4.60
CA PHE A 24 15.47 -54.57 -4.32
C PHE A 24 16.18 -53.24 -4.57
N ASN A 25 16.07 -52.73 -5.79
CA ASN A 25 16.74 -51.52 -6.23
C ASN A 25 16.03 -50.29 -5.61
N VAL A 26 16.33 -50.00 -4.34
CA VAL A 26 15.72 -48.94 -3.52
C VAL A 26 15.68 -47.59 -4.26
N SER A 27 16.69 -47.31 -5.09
CA SER A 27 16.73 -46.12 -5.96
C SER A 27 15.63 -46.10 -7.02
N LYS A 28 15.39 -47.23 -7.72
CA LYS A 28 14.30 -47.33 -8.70
C LYS A 28 12.93 -47.24 -8.03
N SER A 29 12.75 -47.91 -6.88
CA SER A 29 11.51 -47.88 -6.10
C SER A 29 11.20 -46.48 -5.55
N ALA A 30 12.21 -45.76 -5.06
CA ALA A 30 12.08 -44.38 -4.62
C ALA A 30 11.77 -43.44 -5.80
N SER A 31 12.37 -43.68 -6.97
CA SER A 31 12.13 -42.90 -8.18
C SER A 31 10.69 -43.09 -8.69
N THR A 32 10.17 -44.33 -8.74
CA THR A 32 8.77 -44.59 -9.11
C THR A 32 7.79 -44.07 -8.07
N LEU A 33 8.10 -44.15 -6.78
CA LEU A 33 7.29 -43.55 -5.72
C LEU A 33 7.24 -42.02 -5.86
N CYS A 34 8.39 -41.39 -6.12
CA CYS A 34 8.46 -39.95 -6.33
C CYS A 34 7.67 -39.54 -7.59
N LEU A 35 7.82 -40.27 -8.69
CA LEU A 35 7.09 -40.03 -9.93
C LEU A 35 5.57 -40.21 -9.74
N THR A 36 5.14 -41.26 -9.04
CA THR A 36 3.71 -41.48 -8.75
C THR A 36 3.13 -40.44 -7.79
N LEU A 37 3.88 -40.01 -6.77
CA LEU A 37 3.48 -38.89 -5.91
C LEU A 37 3.38 -37.57 -6.69
N VAL A 38 4.31 -37.32 -7.61
CA VAL A 38 4.26 -36.16 -8.51
C VAL A 38 3.04 -36.25 -9.45
N VAL A 39 2.76 -37.42 -10.04
CA VAL A 39 1.60 -37.61 -10.91
C VAL A 39 0.29 -37.49 -10.13
N LEU A 40 0.19 -38.04 -8.92
CA LEU A 40 -0.98 -37.90 -8.05
C LEU A 40 -1.18 -36.46 -7.59
N TYR A 41 -0.09 -35.74 -7.31
CA TYR A 41 -0.12 -34.33 -6.98
C TYR A 41 -0.59 -33.49 -8.18
N ILE A 42 -0.03 -33.72 -9.36
CA ILE A 42 -0.45 -33.08 -10.62
C ILE A 42 -1.93 -33.39 -10.89
N TYR A 43 -2.34 -34.65 -10.77
CA TYR A 43 -3.74 -35.06 -10.94
C TYR A 43 -4.67 -34.32 -9.97
N ARG A 44 -4.28 -34.18 -8.70
CA ARG A 44 -5.03 -33.37 -7.72
C ARG A 44 -5.17 -31.90 -8.11
N LEU A 45 -4.18 -31.32 -8.79
CA LEU A 45 -4.26 -29.93 -9.25
C LEU A 45 -5.28 -29.74 -10.39
N PHE A 46 -5.69 -30.81 -11.07
CA PHE A 46 -6.65 -30.77 -12.18
C PHE A 46 -8.02 -31.38 -11.85
N LEU A 47 -8.23 -31.85 -10.61
CA LEU A 47 -9.53 -32.38 -10.19
C LEU A 47 -10.60 -31.28 -10.14
N PRO A 48 -11.79 -31.50 -10.74
CA PRO A 48 -12.89 -30.55 -10.66
C PRO A 48 -13.41 -30.43 -9.22
N SER A 49 -13.80 -29.21 -8.82
CA SER A 49 -14.36 -28.98 -7.50
C SER A 49 -15.75 -29.61 -7.34
N PRO A 50 -16.09 -30.13 -6.15
CA PRO A 50 -17.44 -30.60 -5.86
C PRO A 50 -18.50 -29.52 -6.12
N LYS A 51 -19.68 -29.91 -6.64
CA LYS A 51 -20.82 -29.00 -6.80
C LYS A 51 -21.18 -28.38 -5.43
N GLY A 52 -21.35 -27.05 -5.36
CA GLY A 52 -21.65 -26.32 -4.12
C GLY A 52 -20.44 -25.89 -3.31
N SER A 53 -19.21 -26.09 -3.83
CA SER A 53 -17.97 -25.61 -3.22
C SER A 53 -17.34 -24.46 -4.00
N ILE A 54 -16.47 -23.69 -3.34
CA ILE A 54 -15.68 -22.63 -3.98
C ILE A 54 -14.83 -23.27 -5.08
N LYS A 55 -14.95 -22.75 -6.31
CA LYS A 55 -14.23 -23.26 -7.49
C LYS A 55 -12.72 -23.20 -7.28
N GLN A 56 -12.04 -24.34 -7.33
CA GLN A 56 -10.59 -24.43 -7.32
C GLN A 56 -10.04 -24.13 -8.72
N LEU A 57 -9.13 -23.17 -8.82
CA LEU A 57 -8.30 -22.98 -10.00
C LEU A 57 -7.22 -24.06 -10.03
N GLY A 58 -7.08 -24.71 -11.18
CA GLY A 58 -5.94 -25.58 -11.46
C GLY A 58 -4.67 -24.77 -11.74
N GLY A 59 -3.59 -25.49 -12.05
CA GLY A 59 -2.29 -24.90 -12.35
C GLY A 59 -1.24 -25.16 -11.27
N PHE A 60 0.03 -24.96 -11.63
CA PHE A 60 1.14 -25.21 -10.73
C PHE A 60 1.27 -24.08 -9.68
N PRO A 61 1.34 -24.38 -8.38
CA PRO A 61 1.33 -23.34 -7.33
C PRO A 61 2.44 -22.29 -7.46
N VAL A 62 3.58 -22.67 -8.06
CA VAL A 62 4.70 -21.75 -8.31
C VAL A 62 4.36 -20.75 -9.42
N THR A 63 3.76 -21.19 -10.53
CA THR A 63 3.38 -20.32 -11.64
C THR A 63 2.18 -19.44 -11.28
N THR A 64 1.23 -20.00 -10.51
CA THR A 64 0.12 -19.25 -9.91
C THR A 64 0.63 -18.19 -8.95
N ALA A 65 1.58 -18.52 -8.07
CA ALA A 65 2.21 -17.53 -7.19
C ALA A 65 2.89 -16.43 -8.01
N TRP A 66 3.71 -16.78 -9.00
CA TRP A 66 4.41 -15.80 -9.82
C TRP A 66 3.46 -14.81 -10.50
N THR A 67 2.40 -15.31 -11.13
CA THR A 67 1.38 -14.47 -11.79
C THR A 67 0.59 -13.63 -10.79
N PHE A 68 0.22 -14.20 -9.63
CA PHE A 68 -0.46 -13.46 -8.57
C PHE A 68 0.37 -12.30 -7.99
N PHE A 69 1.70 -12.44 -7.87
CA PHE A 69 2.53 -11.34 -7.36
C PHE A 69 2.96 -10.35 -8.44
N SER A 70 3.11 -10.77 -9.69
CA SER A 70 3.54 -9.88 -10.79
C SER A 70 2.38 -9.10 -11.42
N LYS A 71 1.21 -9.74 -11.59
CA LYS A 71 0.02 -9.16 -12.22
C LYS A 71 -1.23 -9.45 -11.40
N ARG A 72 -1.21 -9.08 -10.12
CA ARG A 72 -2.25 -9.43 -9.14
C ARG A 72 -3.66 -9.06 -9.59
N THR A 73 -3.82 -7.83 -10.06
CA THR A 73 -5.13 -7.29 -10.43
C THR A 73 -5.65 -7.98 -11.69
N ASP A 74 -4.81 -8.15 -12.71
CA ASP A 74 -5.19 -8.86 -13.93
C ASP A 74 -5.50 -10.33 -13.67
N PHE A 75 -4.70 -10.98 -12.80
CA PHE A 75 -4.95 -12.36 -12.39
C PHE A 75 -6.33 -12.49 -11.76
N ILE A 76 -6.66 -11.67 -10.77
CA ILE A 76 -7.94 -11.79 -10.06
C ILE A 76 -9.12 -11.42 -10.96
N LEU A 77 -9.07 -10.27 -11.63
CA LEU A 77 -10.16 -9.77 -12.45
C LEU A 77 -10.35 -10.62 -13.72
N GLY A 78 -9.27 -11.14 -14.30
CA GLY A 78 -9.32 -12.05 -15.45
C GLY A 78 -10.07 -13.34 -15.13
N HIS A 79 -9.79 -13.96 -13.98
CA HIS A 79 -10.51 -15.16 -13.55
C HIS A 79 -11.98 -14.91 -13.23
N PHE A 80 -12.30 -13.75 -12.63
CA PHE A 80 -13.70 -13.36 -12.41
C PHE A 80 -14.47 -13.07 -13.71
N LYS A 81 -13.80 -12.58 -14.75
CA LYS A 81 -14.39 -12.41 -16.09
C LYS A 81 -14.59 -13.75 -16.81
N ALA A 82 -13.62 -14.66 -16.68
CA ALA A 82 -13.67 -15.97 -17.34
C ALA A 82 -14.59 -16.98 -16.62
N SER A 83 -15.10 -16.65 -15.43
CA SER A 83 -15.87 -17.58 -14.59
C SER A 83 -17.14 -16.93 -14.06
N ALA A 84 -18.28 -17.61 -14.24
CA ALA A 84 -19.54 -17.23 -13.62
C ALA A 84 -19.54 -17.42 -12.09
N ALA A 85 -18.61 -18.20 -11.54
CA ALA A 85 -18.52 -18.43 -10.10
C ALA A 85 -18.27 -17.10 -9.34
N PRO A 86 -18.97 -16.86 -8.22
CA PRO A 86 -18.78 -15.64 -7.44
C PRO A 86 -17.42 -15.66 -6.72
N HIS A 87 -16.89 -16.82 -6.37
CA HIS A 87 -15.63 -16.98 -5.64
C HIS A 87 -14.78 -18.06 -6.31
N PHE A 88 -13.47 -17.96 -6.15
CA PHE A 88 -12.56 -19.02 -6.56
C PHE A 88 -11.39 -19.16 -5.59
N ARG A 89 -10.81 -20.36 -5.52
CA ARG A 89 -9.67 -20.71 -4.68
C ARG A 89 -8.47 -21.03 -5.57
N PHE A 90 -7.27 -20.67 -5.13
CA PHE A 90 -6.02 -20.98 -5.81
C PHE A 90 -4.89 -21.19 -4.81
N GLN A 91 -3.83 -21.84 -5.25
CA GLN A 91 -2.66 -22.13 -4.42
C GLN A 91 -1.52 -21.16 -4.70
N VAL A 92 -0.95 -20.61 -3.63
CA VAL A 92 0.27 -19.81 -3.64
C VAL A 92 1.30 -20.55 -2.77
N LEU A 93 2.16 -21.35 -3.41
CA LEU A 93 2.98 -22.37 -2.75
C LEU A 93 2.14 -23.23 -1.78
N GLN A 94 2.50 -23.24 -0.48
CA GLN A 94 1.79 -23.97 0.57
C GLN A 94 0.48 -23.31 1.05
N HIS A 95 0.17 -22.10 0.58
CA HIS A 95 -0.95 -21.32 1.09
C HIS A 95 -2.17 -21.43 0.16
N GLN A 96 -3.33 -21.75 0.74
CA GLN A 96 -4.61 -21.61 0.05
C GLN A 96 -5.05 -20.16 0.08
N VAL A 97 -5.50 -19.64 -1.06
CA VAL A 97 -6.02 -18.29 -1.20
C VAL A 97 -7.39 -18.33 -1.84
N VAL A 98 -8.36 -17.66 -1.24
CA VAL A 98 -9.75 -17.53 -1.71
C VAL A 98 -10.00 -16.10 -2.17
N ALA A 99 -10.34 -15.92 -3.44
CA ALA A 99 -10.75 -14.64 -3.99
C ALA A 99 -12.27 -14.48 -3.90
N LEU A 100 -12.70 -13.38 -3.28
CA LEU A 100 -14.10 -13.02 -3.08
C LEU A 100 -14.55 -11.91 -4.03
N ARG A 101 -15.83 -11.97 -4.44
CA ARG A 101 -16.52 -10.99 -5.30
C ARG A 101 -17.96 -10.84 -4.85
N GLY A 102 -18.55 -9.66 -5.04
CA GLY A 102 -19.96 -9.42 -4.78
C GLY A 102 -20.24 -8.92 -3.36
N GLU A 103 -21.46 -8.41 -3.17
CA GLU A 103 -21.84 -7.63 -2.00
C GLU A 103 -21.85 -8.44 -0.69
N GLU A 104 -22.38 -9.66 -0.70
CA GLU A 104 -22.41 -10.53 0.49
C GLU A 104 -21.00 -10.89 0.97
N ALA A 105 -20.13 -11.29 0.03
CA ALA A 105 -18.76 -11.66 0.34
C ALA A 105 -17.91 -10.45 0.75
N ARG A 106 -18.19 -9.27 0.18
CA ARG A 106 -17.64 -8.00 0.64
C ARG A 106 -18.05 -7.71 2.08
N LYS A 107 -19.32 -7.95 2.45
CA LYS A 107 -19.78 -7.82 3.84
C LYS A 107 -19.01 -8.75 4.77
N ALA A 108 -18.89 -10.03 4.41
CA ALA A 108 -18.11 -10.99 5.18
C ALA A 108 -16.63 -10.55 5.31
N PHE A 109 -16.03 -10.05 4.23
CA PHE A 109 -14.63 -9.63 4.21
C PHE A 109 -14.30 -8.49 5.19
N PHE A 110 -15.19 -7.50 5.31
CA PHE A 110 -14.95 -6.31 6.13
C PHE A 110 -15.48 -6.39 7.56
N ASP A 111 -16.49 -7.23 7.82
CA ASP A 111 -17.12 -7.34 9.15
C ASP A 111 -16.73 -8.59 9.93
N SER A 112 -16.19 -9.62 9.27
CA SER A 112 -15.86 -10.86 9.98
C SER A 112 -14.72 -10.66 10.97
N LYS A 113 -14.93 -11.13 12.21
CA LYS A 113 -13.90 -11.17 13.26
C LYS A 113 -12.77 -12.13 12.92
N SER A 114 -13.06 -13.17 12.14
CA SER A 114 -12.11 -14.23 11.81
C SER A 114 -11.04 -13.79 10.81
N LEU A 115 -11.29 -12.72 10.05
CA LEU A 115 -10.40 -12.22 9.01
C LEU A 115 -9.44 -11.15 9.55
N ASN A 116 -8.20 -11.56 9.79
CA ASN A 116 -7.15 -10.71 10.34
C ASN A 116 -6.40 -9.94 9.22
N PHE A 117 -6.30 -8.61 9.39
CA PHE A 117 -5.55 -7.69 8.52
C PHE A 117 -4.04 -7.98 8.48
N THR A 118 -3.40 -7.98 9.65
CA THR A 118 -1.95 -8.04 9.80
C THR A 118 -1.39 -9.34 9.23
N GLU A 119 -2.01 -10.47 9.58
CA GLU A 119 -1.58 -11.78 9.12
C GLU A 119 -1.74 -11.96 7.61
N GLY A 120 -2.73 -11.32 6.98
CA GLY A 120 -2.91 -11.33 5.53
C GLY A 120 -1.77 -10.64 4.79
N TYR A 121 -1.44 -9.41 5.20
CA TYR A 121 -0.40 -8.60 4.56
C TYR A 121 1.01 -9.09 4.85
N LYS A 122 1.25 -9.71 6.01
CA LYS A 122 2.54 -10.27 6.43
C LYS A 122 3.13 -11.23 5.40
N ILE A 123 2.29 -12.07 4.79
CA ILE A 123 2.73 -13.16 3.91
C ILE A 123 2.53 -12.80 2.43
N LEU A 124 1.44 -12.10 2.09
CA LEU A 124 1.09 -11.83 0.68
C LEU A 124 1.48 -10.43 0.17
N PHE A 125 2.13 -9.60 0.99
CA PHE A 125 2.57 -8.25 0.60
C PHE A 125 3.97 -7.91 1.11
N GLY A 126 4.23 -8.13 2.40
CA GLY A 126 5.51 -7.98 3.11
C GLY A 126 6.38 -6.75 2.82
N ALA A 127 5.80 -5.68 2.28
CA ALA A 127 6.41 -4.36 2.09
C ALA A 127 6.79 -3.68 3.41
N ALA A 128 5.92 -3.80 4.43
CA ALA A 128 6.18 -3.19 5.72
C ALA A 128 7.41 -3.85 6.39
N PRO A 129 8.41 -3.06 6.82
CA PRO A 129 9.53 -3.57 7.60
C PRO A 129 9.01 -4.06 8.94
N ARG A 130 9.53 -5.21 9.38
CA ARG A 130 9.26 -5.73 10.71
C ARG A 130 10.49 -5.50 11.56
N LEU A 131 10.34 -4.89 12.72
CA LEU A 131 11.49 -4.79 13.62
C LEU A 131 11.90 -6.17 14.16
N GLN A 132 11.03 -7.18 14.09
CA GLN A 132 11.42 -8.57 14.33
C GLN A 132 12.44 -9.09 13.31
N ASP A 133 12.49 -8.53 12.08
CA ASP A 133 13.53 -8.88 11.09
C ASP A 133 14.93 -8.44 11.58
N ILE A 134 15.01 -7.56 12.58
CA ILE A 134 16.22 -7.13 13.28
C ILE A 134 16.20 -7.51 14.78
N THR A 135 15.45 -8.56 15.15
CA THR A 135 15.39 -9.14 16.52
C THR A 135 14.88 -8.19 17.61
N ILE A 136 14.06 -7.21 17.24
CA ILE A 136 13.39 -6.31 18.18
C ILE A 136 11.95 -6.79 18.35
N ASN A 137 11.53 -7.04 19.59
CA ASN A 137 10.15 -7.37 19.92
C ASN A 137 9.27 -6.13 19.78
N THR A 138 8.08 -6.32 19.21
CA THR A 138 7.16 -5.22 18.90
C THR A 138 5.72 -5.56 19.20
N HIS A 139 4.88 -4.52 19.26
CA HIS A 139 3.44 -4.67 19.34
C HIS A 139 2.91 -5.05 17.96
N ASN A 140 2.65 -6.34 17.73
CA ASN A 140 1.95 -6.80 16.52
C ASN A 140 0.44 -6.45 16.54
N ASP A 141 0.07 -5.31 17.14
CA ASP A 141 -1.30 -4.88 17.38
C ASP A 141 -1.62 -3.57 16.64
N VAL A 142 -2.45 -3.68 15.61
CA VAL A 142 -2.97 -2.55 14.84
C VAL A 142 -3.81 -1.61 15.71
N SER A 143 -4.40 -2.11 16.80
CA SER A 143 -5.17 -1.30 17.75
C SER A 143 -4.27 -0.33 18.51
N TRP A 144 -3.09 -0.80 18.94
CA TRP A 144 -2.06 0.05 19.55
C TRP A 144 -1.61 1.14 18.58
N PHE A 145 -1.29 0.78 17.33
CA PHE A 145 -0.90 1.74 16.30
C PHE A 145 -2.00 2.78 16.02
N ASN A 146 -3.26 2.32 15.88
CA ASN A 146 -4.40 3.20 15.62
C ASN A 146 -4.65 4.18 16.77
N LYS A 147 -4.51 3.73 18.02
CA LYS A 147 -4.64 4.60 19.20
C LYS A 147 -3.66 5.77 19.13
N HIS A 148 -2.40 5.50 18.81
CA HIS A 148 -1.34 6.50 18.73
C HIS A 148 -1.42 7.36 17.46
N ILE A 149 -1.93 6.83 16.33
CA ILE A 149 -2.24 7.70 15.18
C ILE A 149 -3.31 8.71 15.57
N LEU A 150 -4.41 8.26 16.20
CA LEU A 150 -5.55 9.13 16.50
C LEU A 150 -5.18 10.29 17.42
N THR A 151 -4.23 10.12 18.34
CA THR A 151 -3.73 11.21 19.19
C THR A 151 -2.97 12.27 18.37
N LEU A 152 -2.28 11.85 17.30
CA LEU A 152 -1.56 12.73 16.38
C LEU A 152 -2.44 13.40 15.32
N LEU A 153 -3.69 12.95 15.15
CA LEU A 153 -4.66 13.52 14.20
C LEU A 153 -5.58 14.58 14.82
N GLY A 154 -5.31 15.03 16.04
CA GLY A 154 -6.11 16.06 16.71
C GLY A 154 -6.07 17.39 15.97
N LYS A 155 -7.22 18.09 15.89
CA LYS A 155 -7.35 19.39 15.19
C LYS A 155 -6.29 20.42 15.61
N ARG A 156 -5.97 20.49 16.91
CA ARG A 156 -4.93 21.38 17.44
C ARG A 156 -3.58 21.13 16.76
N ARG A 157 -3.11 19.88 16.75
CA ARG A 157 -1.83 19.51 16.12
C ARG A 157 -1.86 19.77 14.62
N LEU A 158 -2.95 19.43 13.92
CA LEU A 158 -3.05 19.73 12.49
C LEU A 158 -2.95 21.23 12.20
N THR A 159 -3.52 22.07 13.07
CA THR A 159 -3.43 23.53 12.96
C THR A 159 -2.00 24.01 13.17
N GLU A 160 -1.28 23.44 14.15
CA GLU A 160 0.13 23.76 14.41
C GLU A 160 1.06 23.30 13.27
N MET A 161 0.74 22.18 12.60
CA MET A 161 1.56 21.61 11.52
C MET A 161 1.30 22.22 10.15
N LEU A 162 0.11 22.77 9.90
CA LEU A 162 -0.31 23.29 8.60
C LEU A 162 0.67 24.32 8.00
N PRO A 163 1.19 25.31 8.75
CA PRO A 163 2.16 26.26 8.22
C PRO A 163 3.42 25.57 7.66
N SER A 164 3.97 24.59 8.39
CA SER A 164 5.15 23.85 7.95
C SER A 164 4.87 22.96 6.73
N LEU A 165 3.68 22.37 6.64
CA LEU A 165 3.27 21.59 5.47
C LEU A 165 3.15 22.46 4.21
N LEU A 166 2.55 23.64 4.33
CA LEU A 166 2.45 24.60 3.23
C LEU A 166 3.82 25.14 2.83
N GLU A 167 4.71 25.37 3.80
CA GLU A 167 6.06 25.83 3.51
C GLU A 167 6.93 24.75 2.85
N ASP A 168 6.78 23.48 3.24
CA ASP A 168 7.43 22.37 2.53
C ASP A 168 7.04 22.37 1.05
N VAL A 169 5.75 22.53 0.76
CA VAL A 169 5.23 22.59 -0.61
C VAL A 169 5.79 23.81 -1.35
N ASN A 170 5.79 24.98 -0.71
CA ASN A 170 6.31 26.22 -1.27
C ASN A 170 7.80 26.14 -1.63
N VAL A 171 8.63 25.64 -0.71
CA VAL A 171 10.08 25.47 -0.95
C VAL A 171 10.34 24.53 -2.13
N ARG A 172 9.54 23.46 -2.27
CA ARG A 172 9.64 22.56 -3.42
C ARG A 172 9.23 23.24 -4.73
N MET A 173 8.13 23.99 -4.70
CA MET A 173 7.61 24.73 -5.85
C MET A 173 8.58 25.80 -6.34
N ILE A 174 9.22 26.55 -5.43
CA ILE A 174 10.28 27.50 -5.78
C ILE A 174 11.44 26.77 -6.47
N GLY A 175 11.79 25.57 -5.98
CA GLY A 175 12.83 24.72 -6.57
C GLY A 175 12.53 24.23 -7.99
N TRP A 176 11.26 24.23 -8.42
CA TRP A 176 10.89 23.87 -9.78
C TRP A 176 11.21 24.96 -10.82
N GLY A 177 11.33 26.21 -10.37
CA GLY A 177 11.58 27.38 -11.21
C GLY A 177 10.30 27.99 -11.80
N LYS A 178 10.45 28.94 -12.73
CA LYS A 178 9.32 29.69 -13.31
C LYS A 178 8.55 28.91 -14.36
N LYS A 179 9.24 28.13 -15.19
CA LYS A 179 8.65 27.28 -16.22
C LYS A 179 9.45 26.00 -16.30
N GLY A 180 8.77 24.86 -16.47
CA GLY A 180 9.44 23.57 -16.57
C GLY A 180 8.50 22.44 -16.94
N CYS A 181 9.08 21.24 -16.97
CA CYS A 181 8.37 20.01 -17.28
C CYS A 181 8.93 18.88 -16.39
N PHE A 182 8.07 18.18 -15.63
CA PHE A 182 8.50 17.04 -14.80
C PHE A 182 7.52 15.87 -14.86
N ASP A 183 8.02 14.66 -14.59
CA ASP A 183 7.18 13.46 -14.43
C ASP A 183 6.61 13.42 -13.00
N PRO A 184 5.28 13.53 -12.82
CA PRO A 184 4.67 13.53 -11.49
C PRO A 184 4.79 12.20 -10.74
N PHE A 185 5.02 11.09 -11.44
CA PHE A 185 5.13 9.74 -10.86
C PHE A 185 6.58 9.27 -10.66
N LYS A 186 7.56 10.13 -10.99
CA LYS A 186 8.97 9.77 -10.87
C LYS A 186 9.36 9.62 -9.39
N ASN A 187 10.17 8.61 -9.08
CA ASN A 187 10.79 8.43 -7.77
C ASN A 187 12.32 8.35 -7.90
N ILE A 188 13.06 8.47 -6.79
CA ILE A 188 14.54 8.46 -6.73
C ILE A 188 15.19 7.25 -7.45
N TYR A 189 14.43 6.20 -7.73
CA TYR A 189 14.92 4.93 -8.22
C TYR A 189 14.61 4.64 -9.69
N ASP A 190 14.14 5.61 -10.46
CA ASP A 190 14.05 5.43 -11.90
C ASP A 190 15.47 5.51 -12.52
N VAL A 191 16.13 4.34 -12.58
CA VAL A 191 17.55 4.14 -12.99
C VAL A 191 17.82 4.57 -14.46
N ARG A 192 16.84 5.06 -15.20
CA ARG A 192 17.00 5.42 -16.62
C ARG A 192 17.44 6.86 -16.89
N ILE A 193 17.61 7.72 -15.89
CA ILE A 193 18.14 9.06 -16.14
C ILE A 193 19.38 9.32 -15.31
N SER A 194 20.49 9.17 -16.04
CA SER A 194 21.86 9.59 -15.80
C SER A 194 22.00 10.85 -14.93
N LEU A 195 23.07 10.87 -14.14
CA LEU A 195 23.84 11.93 -13.46
C LEU A 195 23.45 13.42 -13.66
N LYS A 196 22.79 13.79 -14.76
CA LYS A 196 22.24 15.12 -15.05
C LYS A 196 21.00 15.46 -14.20
N ALA A 197 20.14 14.49 -13.88
CA ALA A 197 18.98 14.73 -13.00
C ALA A 197 19.37 14.91 -11.51
N ALA A 198 20.58 14.50 -11.13
CA ALA A 198 21.13 14.81 -9.80
C ALA A 198 21.64 16.27 -9.70
N LEU A 199 21.89 16.91 -10.85
CA LEU A 199 22.27 18.32 -10.97
C LEU A 199 21.06 19.25 -11.16
N GLU A 200 19.93 18.75 -11.67
CA GLU A 200 18.67 19.49 -11.82
C GLU A 200 17.76 19.20 -10.62
N SER A 201 17.70 20.13 -9.67
CA SER A 201 17.03 20.04 -8.36
C SER A 201 15.49 19.98 -8.39
N GLN A 202 14.87 19.25 -9.31
CA GLN A 202 13.41 19.11 -9.38
C GLN A 202 12.94 17.86 -8.64
N LEU A 203 12.53 18.04 -7.37
CA LEU A 203 11.88 16.98 -6.61
C LEU A 203 10.41 16.82 -7.00
N THR A 204 9.95 15.59 -7.11
CA THR A 204 8.60 15.22 -7.62
C THR A 204 7.55 15.26 -6.52
N VAL A 205 6.27 15.21 -6.90
CA VAL A 205 5.11 15.17 -5.98
C VAL A 205 5.23 14.05 -4.95
N LEU A 206 5.76 12.89 -5.35
CA LEU A 206 5.94 11.74 -4.44
C LEU A 206 7.00 12.00 -3.36
N GLN A 207 8.03 12.81 -3.67
CA GLN A 207 9.05 13.20 -2.70
C GLN A 207 8.53 14.26 -1.73
N LEU A 208 7.66 15.15 -2.21
CA LEU A 208 6.94 16.09 -1.35
C LEU A 208 6.02 15.36 -0.36
N VAL A 209 5.25 14.37 -0.83
CA VAL A 209 4.42 13.54 0.06
C VAL A 209 5.26 12.79 1.08
N PHE A 210 6.44 12.28 0.69
CA PHE A 210 7.37 11.65 1.62
C PHE A 210 7.80 12.61 2.73
N GLN A 211 8.19 13.83 2.38
CA GLN A 211 8.56 14.89 3.33
C GLN A 211 7.43 15.22 4.30
N MET A 212 6.22 15.49 3.76
CA MET A 212 5.04 15.81 4.57
C MET A 212 4.69 14.66 5.52
N THR A 213 4.76 13.42 5.04
CA THR A 213 4.50 12.23 5.87
C THR A 213 5.53 12.10 6.99
N VAL A 214 6.83 12.27 6.69
CA VAL A 214 7.89 12.25 7.71
C VAL A 214 7.63 13.33 8.76
N ARG A 215 7.36 14.57 8.34
CA ARG A 215 7.04 15.67 9.25
C ARG A 215 5.84 15.36 10.16
N MET A 216 4.79 14.79 9.58
CA MET A 216 3.58 14.45 10.32
C MET A 216 3.77 13.29 11.29
N ALA A 217 4.61 12.31 10.92
CA ALA A 217 4.78 11.06 11.65
C ALA A 217 5.95 11.05 12.64
N SER A 218 6.97 11.91 12.47
CA SER A 218 8.16 11.95 13.32
C SER A 218 8.40 13.34 13.93
N CYS A 219 9.34 14.12 13.38
CA CYS A 219 9.81 15.40 13.90
C CYS A 219 10.38 16.29 12.78
N SER A 220 10.54 17.59 13.08
CA SER A 220 11.02 18.59 12.14
C SER A 220 12.42 18.32 11.60
N GLU A 221 13.37 17.85 12.40
CA GLU A 221 14.76 17.66 11.97
C GLU A 221 14.90 16.62 10.86
N LEU A 222 14.09 15.54 10.95
CA LEU A 222 14.06 14.50 9.92
C LEU A 222 13.39 14.97 8.62
N ALA A 223 12.50 15.96 8.71
CA ALA A 223 11.78 16.50 7.56
C ALA A 223 12.50 17.67 6.88
N GLU A 224 13.29 18.44 7.62
CA GLU A 224 13.95 19.66 7.14
C GLU A 224 15.34 19.42 6.58
N ASP A 225 16.11 18.47 7.15
CA ASP A 225 17.40 18.10 6.57
C ASP A 225 17.20 17.27 5.30
N ARG A 226 17.49 17.90 4.16
CA ARG A 226 17.38 17.27 2.83
C ARG A 226 18.25 16.02 2.72
N THR A 227 19.44 16.02 3.31
CA THR A 227 20.36 14.88 3.23
C THR A 227 19.77 13.67 3.95
N THR A 228 19.33 13.88 5.19
CA THR A 228 18.64 12.84 5.97
C THR A 228 17.36 12.37 5.28
N LEU A 229 16.56 13.29 4.73
CA LEU A 229 15.31 12.95 4.04
C LEU A 229 15.57 12.07 2.80
N ASP A 230 16.55 12.42 1.98
CA ASP A 230 16.93 11.64 0.79
C ASP A 230 17.44 10.25 1.18
N GLU A 231 18.19 10.14 2.27
CA GLU A 231 18.64 8.86 2.81
C GLU A 231 17.48 8.02 3.34
N LEU A 232 16.56 8.60 4.11
CA LEU A 232 15.36 7.92 4.58
C LEU A 232 14.50 7.44 3.41
N GLN A 233 14.33 8.28 2.39
CA GLN A 233 13.59 7.93 1.19
C GLN A 233 14.28 6.80 0.41
N LYS A 234 15.62 6.83 0.32
CA LYS A 234 16.41 5.74 -0.25
C LYS A 234 16.13 4.42 0.48
N LEU A 235 16.24 4.42 1.81
CA LEU A 235 15.98 3.24 2.64
C LEU A 235 14.56 2.71 2.48
N TYR A 236 13.58 3.61 2.46
CA TYR A 236 12.17 3.31 2.25
C TYR A 236 11.93 2.52 0.95
N TRP A 237 12.38 3.06 -0.19
CA TRP A 237 12.18 2.40 -1.48
C TRP A 237 13.04 1.14 -1.64
N GLN A 238 14.20 1.06 -0.98
CA GLN A 238 14.99 -0.17 -0.92
C GLN A 238 14.22 -1.30 -0.20
N LEU A 239 13.48 -0.97 0.86
CA LEU A 239 12.61 -1.92 1.56
C LEU A 239 11.46 -2.39 0.68
N GLU A 240 10.76 -1.46 0.03
CA GLU A 240 9.68 -1.75 -0.91
C GLU A 240 10.16 -2.70 -2.02
N LYS A 241 11.27 -2.40 -2.70
CA LYS A 241 11.86 -3.26 -3.74
C LYS A 241 12.36 -4.62 -3.23
N SER A 242 12.66 -4.73 -1.94
CA SER A 242 13.12 -5.99 -1.36
C SER A 242 11.99 -6.96 -1.06
N SER A 243 10.73 -6.52 -1.20
CA SER A 243 9.51 -7.32 -0.97
C SER A 243 9.15 -8.17 -2.20
N THR A 244 10.14 -8.91 -2.68
CA THR A 244 10.03 -9.80 -3.83
C THR A 244 9.21 -11.05 -3.50
N PRO A 245 8.55 -11.69 -4.48
CA PRO A 245 7.81 -12.93 -4.27
C PRO A 245 8.68 -14.01 -3.61
N THR A 246 9.95 -14.10 -3.98
CA THR A 246 10.89 -15.06 -3.39
C THR A 246 11.16 -14.76 -1.90
N ALA A 247 11.33 -13.49 -1.52
CA ALA A 247 11.51 -13.09 -0.13
C ALA A 247 10.26 -13.34 0.73
N LEU A 248 9.07 -13.20 0.15
CA LEU A 248 7.79 -13.41 0.83
C LEU A 248 7.46 -14.91 0.99
N LEU A 249 7.68 -15.67 -0.08
CA LEU A 249 7.23 -17.05 -0.18
C LEU A 249 8.24 -18.06 0.36
N LEU A 250 9.53 -17.71 0.37
CA LEU A 250 10.60 -18.54 0.95
C LEU A 250 11.35 -17.77 2.04
N PRO A 251 10.73 -17.52 3.21
CA PRO A 251 11.35 -16.73 4.28
C PRO A 251 12.67 -17.31 4.77
N TRP A 252 12.90 -18.63 4.65
CA TRP A 252 14.14 -19.29 5.03
C TRP A 252 15.29 -19.05 4.05
N PHE A 253 15.00 -18.67 2.80
CA PHE A 253 16.01 -18.55 1.75
C PHE A 253 16.88 -17.29 1.96
N PRO A 254 18.22 -17.42 2.08
CA PRO A 254 19.13 -16.29 2.31
C PRO A 254 19.43 -15.52 1.01
N GLY A 255 18.39 -15.02 0.34
CA GLY A 255 18.53 -14.28 -0.91
C GLY A 255 19.01 -12.83 -0.74
N PRO A 256 19.54 -12.20 -1.80
CA PRO A 256 20.01 -10.81 -1.75
C PRO A 256 18.91 -9.82 -1.37
N ALA A 257 17.65 -10.08 -1.75
CA ALA A 257 16.50 -9.27 -1.35
C ALA A 257 16.29 -9.29 0.17
N LYS A 258 16.41 -10.44 0.83
CA LYS A 258 16.28 -10.57 2.28
C LYS A 258 17.42 -9.83 3.01
N LYS A 259 18.66 -9.94 2.50
CA LYS A 259 19.81 -9.19 3.05
C LYS A 259 19.58 -7.68 2.93
N ARG A 260 19.20 -7.18 1.75
CA ARG A 260 18.88 -5.76 1.52
C ARG A 260 17.76 -5.27 2.42
N LYS A 261 16.69 -6.05 2.60
CA LYS A 261 15.58 -5.75 3.51
C LYS A 261 16.10 -5.57 4.94
N ARG A 262 16.82 -6.56 5.46
CA ARG A 262 17.36 -6.52 6.83
C ARG A 262 18.30 -5.33 7.06
N THR A 263 19.21 -5.08 6.13
CA THR A 263 20.13 -3.93 6.21
C THR A 263 19.38 -2.61 6.21
N ALA A 264 18.44 -2.41 5.27
CA ALA A 264 17.66 -1.18 5.21
C ALA A 264 16.77 -0.97 6.44
N THR A 265 16.14 -2.04 6.96
CA THR A 265 15.37 -1.96 8.23
C THR A 265 16.25 -1.53 9.38
N LYS A 266 17.48 -2.08 9.47
CA LYS A 266 18.42 -1.73 10.54
C LYS A 266 18.85 -0.27 10.45
N GLU A 267 19.25 0.19 9.27
CA GLU A 267 19.69 1.58 9.05
C GLU A 267 18.56 2.57 9.32
N LEU A 268 17.33 2.26 8.85
CA LEU A 268 16.14 3.08 9.11
C LEU A 268 15.83 3.15 10.61
N PHE A 269 15.85 2.00 11.30
CA PHE A 269 15.65 1.92 12.74
C PHE A 269 16.68 2.77 13.50
N THR A 270 17.97 2.58 13.21
CA THR A 270 19.05 3.30 13.91
C THR A 270 18.90 4.81 13.75
N LYS A 271 18.68 5.31 12.53
CA LYS A 271 18.53 6.75 12.29
C LYS A 271 17.38 7.37 13.07
N ILE A 272 16.22 6.73 13.07
CA ILE A 272 15.04 7.25 13.80
C ILE A 272 15.24 7.10 15.31
N TYR A 273 15.87 6.00 15.75
CA TYR A 273 16.17 5.75 17.16
C TYR A 273 17.10 6.80 17.75
N ASP A 274 18.17 7.16 17.03
CA ASP A 274 19.15 8.15 17.49
C ASP A 274 18.49 9.52 17.71
N VAL A 275 17.58 9.93 16.82
CA VAL A 275 16.81 11.18 16.98
C VAL A 275 15.82 11.08 18.13
N ALA A 276 15.09 9.97 18.28
CA ALA A 276 14.16 9.77 19.38
C ALA A 276 14.86 9.76 20.75
N GLU A 277 16.04 9.16 20.87
CA GLU A 277 16.86 9.20 22.09
C GLU A 277 17.43 10.58 22.38
N ALA A 278 17.83 11.34 21.36
CA ALA A 278 18.26 12.72 21.52
C ALA A 278 17.11 13.59 22.07
N ARG A 279 15.91 13.44 21.50
CA ARG A 279 14.69 14.14 21.95
C ARG A 279 14.27 13.75 23.37
N ARG A 280 14.41 12.48 23.75
CA ARG A 280 14.13 12.01 25.11
C ARG A 280 14.97 12.71 26.19
N LYS A 281 16.18 13.16 25.84
CA LYS A 281 17.10 13.88 26.74
C LYS A 281 16.93 15.40 26.66
N ALA A 282 16.11 15.91 25.74
CA ALA A 282 15.91 17.33 25.56
C ALA A 282 15.02 17.93 26.66
N ALA A 283 15.30 19.19 27.04
CA ALA A 283 14.63 19.86 28.15
C ALA A 283 13.25 20.43 27.80
N VAL A 284 12.97 20.67 26.50
CA VAL A 284 11.72 21.28 26.04
C VAL A 284 11.03 20.34 25.04
N PRO A 285 9.85 19.80 25.38
CA PRO A 285 9.07 18.98 24.45
C PRO A 285 8.47 19.85 23.32
N SER A 286 8.48 19.33 22.09
CA SER A 286 7.78 19.87 20.92
C SER A 286 6.36 19.29 20.76
N SER A 287 5.60 19.81 19.80
CA SER A 287 4.36 19.21 19.27
C SER A 287 4.62 18.07 18.26
N ASP A 288 5.89 17.76 18.01
CA ASP A 288 6.33 16.66 17.16
C ASP A 288 5.78 15.30 17.64
N ALA A 289 5.59 14.36 16.71
CA ALA A 289 5.05 13.05 17.05
C ALA A 289 5.96 12.28 18.01
N VAL A 290 7.28 12.41 17.84
CA VAL A 290 8.28 11.84 18.75
C VAL A 290 8.01 12.28 20.19
N ASP A 291 7.89 13.58 20.43
CA ASP A 291 7.74 14.14 21.78
C ASP A 291 6.36 13.83 22.38
N VAL A 292 5.30 13.82 21.56
CA VAL A 292 3.96 13.41 21.99
C VAL A 292 3.96 11.95 22.47
N LEU A 293 4.61 11.04 21.73
CA LEU A 293 4.64 9.62 22.08
C LEU A 293 5.54 9.36 23.30
N LEU A 294 6.70 10.02 23.37
CA LEU A 294 7.57 9.97 24.56
C LEU A 294 6.84 10.50 25.80
N GLY A 295 6.10 11.61 25.67
CA GLY A 295 5.28 12.19 26.73
C GLY A 295 4.12 11.28 27.18
N GLN A 296 3.66 10.37 26.32
CA GLN A 296 2.69 9.32 26.66
C GLN A 296 3.34 8.08 27.34
N GLY A 297 4.63 8.15 27.67
CA GLY A 297 5.37 7.07 28.32
C GLY A 297 5.76 5.93 27.39
N GLN A 298 5.69 6.12 26.07
CA GLN A 298 6.17 5.12 25.11
C GLN A 298 7.71 5.05 25.18
N SER A 299 8.25 3.84 25.07
CA SER A 299 9.69 3.63 24.93
C SER A 299 10.18 4.12 23.57
N THR A 300 11.46 4.45 23.46
CA THR A 300 12.08 4.88 22.20
C THR A 300 11.89 3.85 21.09
N THR A 301 11.97 2.56 21.42
CA THR A 301 11.72 1.48 20.45
C THR A 301 10.29 1.50 19.92
N GLU A 302 9.29 1.73 20.77
CA GLU A 302 7.88 1.84 20.37
C GLU A 302 7.64 3.09 19.52
N VAL A 303 8.30 4.22 19.86
CA VAL A 303 8.26 5.44 19.05
C VAL A 303 8.80 5.16 17.65
N VAL A 304 9.94 4.47 17.52
CA VAL A 304 10.53 4.11 16.23
C VAL A 304 9.63 3.15 15.45
N GLU A 305 9.04 2.15 16.12
CA GLU A 305 8.07 1.23 15.52
C GLU A 305 6.89 2.00 14.91
N PHE A 306 6.32 2.92 15.68
CA PHE A 306 5.23 3.77 15.24
C PHE A 306 5.61 4.61 14.02
N ILE A 307 6.76 5.31 14.07
CA ILE A 307 7.21 6.20 13.00
C ILE A 307 7.39 5.43 11.69
N ILE A 308 8.08 4.28 11.75
CA ILE A 308 8.29 3.44 10.57
C ILE A 308 6.95 2.95 10.02
N GLY A 309 6.03 2.49 10.87
CA GLY A 309 4.69 2.07 10.45
C GLY A 309 3.89 3.21 9.78
N ALA A 310 3.94 4.41 10.33
CA ALA A 310 3.25 5.59 9.83
C ALA A 310 3.80 6.07 8.48
N ILE A 311 5.12 6.10 8.32
CA ILE A 311 5.80 6.41 7.06
C ILE A 311 5.33 5.44 5.96
N PHE A 312 5.38 4.13 6.22
CA PHE A 312 4.94 3.12 5.23
C PHE A 312 3.45 3.18 4.89
N ALA A 313 2.61 3.58 5.85
CA ALA A 313 1.17 3.70 5.62
C ALA A 313 0.80 4.96 4.83
N GLY A 314 1.48 6.08 5.04
CA GLY A 314 1.11 7.41 4.51
C GLY A 314 1.54 7.67 3.07
N ILE A 315 2.71 7.17 2.65
CA ILE A 315 3.37 7.65 1.42
C ILE A 315 2.64 7.24 0.14
N VAL A 316 2.44 5.93 -0.07
CA VAL A 316 2.06 5.39 -1.39
C VAL A 316 0.69 5.91 -1.83
N SER A 317 -0.31 5.81 -0.96
CA SER A 317 -1.69 6.16 -1.35
C SER A 317 -1.89 7.66 -1.53
N THR A 318 -1.32 8.49 -0.65
CA THR A 318 -1.36 9.95 -0.76
C THR A 318 -0.64 10.40 -2.03
N GLY A 319 0.57 9.87 -2.30
CA GLY A 319 1.34 10.18 -3.50
C GLY A 319 0.59 9.87 -4.79
N ILE A 320 0.06 8.66 -4.91
CA ILE A 320 -0.71 8.23 -6.09
C ILE A 320 -1.92 9.14 -6.30
N ILE A 321 -2.70 9.42 -5.25
CA ILE A 321 -3.91 10.24 -5.38
C ILE A 321 -3.54 11.69 -5.74
N SER A 322 -2.51 12.28 -5.13
CA SER A 322 -2.07 13.64 -5.47
C SER A 322 -1.66 13.75 -6.94
N CYS A 323 -0.86 12.81 -7.44
CA CYS A 323 -0.43 12.82 -8.84
C CYS A 323 -1.63 12.64 -9.79
N TRP A 324 -2.48 11.64 -9.55
CA TRP A 324 -3.62 11.38 -10.42
C TRP A 324 -4.70 12.46 -10.34
N ALA A 325 -4.92 13.08 -9.18
CA ALA A 325 -5.87 14.19 -9.06
C ALA A 325 -5.45 15.36 -9.96
N LEU A 326 -4.16 15.70 -9.97
CA LEU A 326 -3.61 16.71 -10.87
C LEU A 326 -3.73 16.29 -12.34
N VAL A 327 -3.44 15.04 -12.68
CA VAL A 327 -3.60 14.52 -14.06
C VAL A 327 -5.05 14.62 -14.53
N TYR A 328 -6.01 14.21 -13.69
CA TYR A 328 -7.42 14.26 -14.03
C TYR A 328 -7.95 15.69 -14.15
N LEU A 329 -7.52 16.60 -13.27
CA LEU A 329 -7.87 18.02 -13.37
C LEU A 329 -7.29 18.63 -14.65
N ALA A 330 -6.01 18.39 -14.96
CA ALA A 330 -5.39 18.87 -16.20
C ALA A 330 -6.10 18.36 -17.46
N SER A 331 -6.71 17.17 -17.39
CA SER A 331 -7.43 16.58 -18.53
C SER A 331 -8.89 17.04 -18.66
N ASP A 332 -9.43 17.76 -17.67
CA ASP A 332 -10.85 18.11 -17.59
C ASP A 332 -11.01 19.59 -17.24
N GLU A 333 -11.19 20.41 -18.28
CA GLU A 333 -11.28 21.87 -18.16
C GLU A 333 -12.43 22.32 -17.25
N GLU A 334 -13.56 21.60 -17.24
CA GLU A 334 -14.72 21.94 -16.42
C GLU A 334 -14.40 21.74 -14.93
N TRP A 335 -13.84 20.59 -14.58
CA TRP A 335 -13.46 20.31 -13.19
C TRP A 335 -12.24 21.11 -12.73
N MET A 336 -11.30 21.41 -13.63
CA MET A 336 -10.21 22.35 -13.37
C MET A 336 -10.76 23.74 -13.00
N ALA A 337 -11.71 24.27 -13.79
CA ALA A 337 -12.31 25.58 -13.53
C ALA A 337 -13.08 25.60 -12.20
N LYS A 338 -13.86 24.55 -11.90
CA LYS A 338 -14.57 24.42 -10.60
C LYS A 338 -13.59 24.35 -9.43
N ALA A 339 -12.50 23.60 -9.55
CA ALA A 339 -11.51 23.46 -8.50
C ALA A 339 -10.75 24.78 -8.26
N LYS A 340 -10.34 25.49 -9.33
CA LYS A 340 -9.74 26.83 -9.24
C LYS A 340 -10.70 27.83 -8.60
N ALA A 341 -11.98 27.83 -8.99
CA ALA A 341 -12.99 28.70 -8.40
C ALA A 341 -13.20 28.43 -6.89
N GLU A 342 -13.24 27.17 -6.47
CA GLU A 342 -13.31 26.79 -5.05
C GLU A 342 -12.08 27.26 -4.27
N VAL A 343 -10.88 27.05 -4.80
CA VAL A 343 -9.63 27.51 -4.17
C VAL A 343 -9.62 29.03 -4.02
N ASN A 344 -9.99 29.77 -5.06
CA ASN A 344 -10.05 31.23 -5.00
C ASN A 344 -11.07 31.71 -3.97
N ALA A 345 -12.27 31.11 -3.94
CA ALA A 345 -13.29 31.46 -2.95
C ALA A 345 -12.82 31.19 -1.51
N LEU A 346 -12.09 30.09 -1.28
CA LEU A 346 -11.51 29.78 0.02
C LEU A 346 -10.47 30.83 0.44
N ILE A 347 -9.59 31.23 -0.49
CA ILE A 347 -8.57 32.27 -0.28
C ILE A 347 -9.23 33.61 0.01
N ASP A 348 -10.22 34.03 -0.77
CA ASP A 348 -10.90 35.32 -0.64
C ASP A 348 -11.67 35.44 0.68
N LYS A 349 -12.23 34.32 1.15
CA LYS A 349 -13.01 34.28 2.39
C LYS A 349 -12.16 34.30 3.65
N HIS A 350 -11.03 33.59 3.65
CA HIS A 350 -10.24 33.33 4.87
C HIS A 350 -8.86 33.99 4.90
N THR A 351 -8.45 34.68 3.84
CA THR A 351 -7.15 35.35 3.75
C THR A 351 -7.32 36.82 3.37
N ASN A 352 -6.34 37.65 3.74
CA ASN A 352 -6.26 39.01 3.24
C ASN A 352 -5.68 38.99 1.81
N THR A 353 -6.52 39.26 0.81
CA THR A 353 -6.12 39.31 -0.62
C THR A 353 -5.16 40.46 -0.94
N LEU A 354 -5.10 41.49 -0.07
CA LEU A 354 -4.14 42.60 -0.17
C LEU A 354 -2.80 42.31 0.53
N SER A 355 -2.66 41.15 1.17
CA SER A 355 -1.41 40.76 1.83
C SER A 355 -0.31 40.52 0.81
N THR A 356 0.88 41.07 1.07
CA THR A 356 2.11 40.81 0.31
C THR A 356 2.86 39.58 0.80
N GLU A 357 2.31 38.82 1.75
CA GLU A 357 2.91 37.57 2.21
C GLU A 357 2.84 36.48 1.13
N SER A 358 3.74 35.50 1.25
CA SER A 358 3.74 34.33 0.36
C SER A 358 2.39 33.60 0.41
N LEU A 359 2.05 32.93 -0.70
CA LEU A 359 0.85 32.10 -0.79
C LEU A 359 0.79 31.06 0.34
N SER A 360 1.94 30.45 0.70
CA SER A 360 2.03 29.50 1.81
C SER A 360 1.60 30.09 3.15
N ARG A 361 2.05 31.30 3.48
CA ARG A 361 1.67 31.99 4.74
C ARG A 361 0.19 32.37 4.75
N ARG A 362 -0.32 32.88 3.64
CA ARG A 362 -1.74 33.23 3.51
C ARG A 362 -2.62 32.00 3.69
N LEU A 363 -2.30 30.88 3.04
CA LEU A 363 -3.05 29.62 3.20
C LEU A 363 -2.95 29.04 4.62
N ALA A 364 -1.87 29.33 5.35
CA ALA A 364 -1.67 28.87 6.71
C ALA A 364 -2.59 29.56 7.73
N THR A 365 -3.17 30.73 7.40
CA THR A 365 -4.16 31.39 8.27
C THR A 365 -5.55 30.75 8.18
N ILE A 366 -5.79 29.93 7.16
CA ILE A 366 -7.08 29.28 6.93
C ILE A 366 -7.29 28.20 8.00
N PRO A 367 -8.40 28.23 8.76
CA PRO A 367 -8.64 27.24 9.81
C PRO A 367 -8.82 25.84 9.23
N ILE A 368 -8.32 24.82 9.94
CA ILE A 368 -8.42 23.40 9.51
C ILE A 368 -9.87 22.98 9.21
N SER A 369 -10.85 23.52 9.92
CA SER A 369 -12.27 23.25 9.62
C SER A 369 -12.69 23.72 8.24
N ALA A 370 -12.15 24.83 7.73
CA ALA A 370 -12.46 25.28 6.37
C ALA A 370 -11.86 24.34 5.32
N TRP A 371 -10.65 23.82 5.54
CA TRP A 371 -10.06 22.77 4.69
C TRP A 371 -10.90 21.48 4.70
N GLU A 372 -11.55 21.14 5.83
CA GLU A 372 -12.43 19.97 5.95
C GLU A 372 -13.80 20.20 5.29
N ASP A 373 -14.46 21.31 5.59
CA ASP A 373 -15.90 21.51 5.38
C ASP A 373 -16.23 22.44 4.19
N GLU A 374 -15.31 23.29 3.75
CA GLU A 374 -15.53 24.31 2.72
C GLU A 374 -14.87 23.99 1.36
N MET A 375 -14.49 22.73 1.15
CA MET A 375 -13.87 22.26 -0.10
C MET A 375 -14.59 21.06 -0.73
N PRO A 376 -15.90 21.17 -1.07
CA PRO A 376 -16.68 20.07 -1.63
C PRO A 376 -16.23 19.58 -3.01
N VAL A 377 -15.79 20.46 -3.92
CA VAL A 377 -15.28 20.11 -5.25
C VAL A 377 -14.01 19.28 -5.11
N MET A 378 -13.06 19.74 -4.30
CA MET A 378 -11.83 19.01 -4.02
C MET A 378 -12.11 17.65 -3.36
N GLU A 379 -13.10 17.59 -2.45
CA GLU A 379 -13.53 16.31 -1.88
C GLU A 379 -14.12 15.36 -2.94
N ALA A 380 -14.92 15.86 -3.88
CA ALA A 380 -15.44 15.07 -5.00
C ALA A 380 -14.32 14.57 -5.92
N VAL A 381 -13.37 15.44 -6.28
CA VAL A 381 -12.20 15.10 -7.11
C VAL A 381 -11.37 14.02 -6.44
N ILE A 382 -10.95 14.21 -5.18
CA ILE A 382 -10.15 13.22 -4.43
C ILE A 382 -10.88 11.88 -4.35
N ARG A 383 -12.19 11.91 -4.09
CA ARG A 383 -13.02 10.71 -3.99
C ARG A 383 -13.08 9.96 -5.31
N GLU A 384 -13.24 10.68 -6.43
CA GLU A 384 -13.30 10.08 -7.76
C GLU A 384 -11.94 9.55 -8.23
N THR A 385 -10.88 10.33 -8.03
CA THR A 385 -9.50 9.90 -8.31
C THR A 385 -9.23 8.58 -7.62
N LEU A 386 -9.58 8.48 -6.35
CA LEU A 386 -9.40 7.28 -5.55
C LEU A 386 -10.23 6.09 -6.07
N ARG A 387 -11.45 6.33 -6.55
CA ARG A 387 -12.32 5.28 -7.12
C ARG A 387 -11.69 4.67 -8.37
N VAL A 388 -11.18 5.51 -9.27
CA VAL A 388 -10.66 5.09 -10.57
C VAL A 388 -9.25 4.49 -10.47
N THR A 389 -8.42 5.00 -9.56
CA THR A 389 -6.99 4.66 -9.46
C THR A 389 -6.70 3.53 -8.47
N LEU A 390 -7.20 3.62 -7.22
CA LEU A 390 -6.86 2.70 -6.13
C LEU A 390 -7.76 1.46 -6.14
N THR A 391 -7.71 0.71 -7.23
CA THR A 391 -8.42 -0.57 -7.39
C THR A 391 -7.54 -1.76 -7.01
N ASN A 392 -6.83 -1.64 -5.89
CA ASN A 392 -5.89 -2.65 -5.42
C ASN A 392 -6.62 -3.86 -4.79
N THR A 393 -5.84 -4.92 -4.54
CA THR A 393 -6.35 -6.12 -3.86
C THR A 393 -6.03 -6.05 -2.38
N LEU A 394 -7.06 -6.17 -1.55
CA LEU A 394 -6.95 -6.26 -0.10
C LEU A 394 -6.73 -7.70 0.33
N LEU A 395 -5.93 -7.89 1.38
CA LEU A 395 -5.45 -9.19 1.84
C LEU A 395 -5.85 -9.41 3.30
N ARG A 396 -6.39 -10.59 3.61
CA ARG A 396 -6.74 -11.03 4.96
C ARG A 396 -6.33 -12.48 5.15
N ARG A 397 -6.19 -12.92 6.40
CA ARG A 397 -6.03 -14.33 6.76
C ARG A 397 -7.15 -14.74 7.71
N ASN A 398 -7.78 -15.87 7.46
CA ASN A 398 -8.72 -16.44 8.41
C ASN A 398 -7.95 -17.10 9.58
N VAL A 399 -8.16 -16.63 10.81
CA VAL A 399 -7.37 -17.07 11.98
C VAL A 399 -8.19 -17.71 13.10
N ILE A 400 -9.53 -17.54 13.08
CA ILE A 400 -10.42 -18.05 14.14
C ILE A 400 -11.13 -19.31 13.64
N ASP A 401 -12.36 -19.20 13.19
CA ASP A 401 -13.19 -20.35 12.77
C ASP A 401 -13.44 -20.37 11.27
N GLU A 402 -14.04 -21.47 10.80
CA GLU A 402 -14.55 -21.58 9.43
C GLU A 402 -15.53 -20.44 9.13
N LEU A 403 -15.32 -19.74 8.01
CA LEU A 403 -16.17 -18.64 7.57
C LEU A 403 -17.04 -19.10 6.41
N SER A 404 -18.35 -19.14 6.63
CA SER A 404 -19.33 -19.40 5.58
C SER A 404 -19.48 -18.19 4.66
N VAL A 405 -19.39 -18.41 3.35
CA VAL A 405 -19.66 -17.43 2.29
C VAL A 405 -20.64 -18.03 1.28
N SER A 406 -21.17 -17.23 0.36
CA SER A 406 -22.04 -17.75 -0.69
C SER A 406 -21.31 -18.87 -1.46
N ASN A 407 -21.94 -20.04 -1.60
CA ASN A 407 -21.38 -21.18 -2.35
C ASN A 407 -20.06 -21.76 -1.81
N GLY A 408 -19.85 -21.73 -0.49
CA GLY A 408 -18.86 -22.58 0.19
C GLY A 408 -18.28 -21.98 1.46
N THR A 409 -17.21 -22.58 1.96
CA THR A 409 -16.60 -22.20 3.24
C THR A 409 -15.11 -21.91 3.10
N ILE A 410 -14.63 -20.96 3.91
CA ILE A 410 -13.23 -20.57 4.02
C ILE A 410 -12.70 -21.20 5.30
N GLN A 411 -11.67 -22.03 5.18
CA GLN A 411 -11.14 -22.78 6.31
C GLN A 411 -10.25 -21.90 7.19
N GLN A 412 -10.03 -22.31 8.43
CA GLN A 412 -9.03 -21.67 9.29
C GLN A 412 -7.65 -21.79 8.62
N GLY A 413 -6.90 -20.69 8.60
CA GLY A 413 -5.57 -20.62 8.00
C GLY A 413 -5.55 -20.17 6.53
N ASP A 414 -6.69 -20.24 5.82
CA ASP A 414 -6.81 -19.77 4.44
C ASP A 414 -6.60 -18.26 4.35
N PHE A 415 -6.00 -17.81 3.25
CA PHE A 415 -5.95 -16.40 2.89
C PHE A 415 -7.19 -16.02 2.12
N VAL A 416 -7.63 -14.79 2.31
CA VAL A 416 -8.78 -14.23 1.62
C VAL A 416 -8.35 -12.94 0.94
N VAL A 417 -8.68 -12.81 -0.34
CA VAL A 417 -8.38 -11.64 -1.14
C VAL A 417 -9.66 -11.03 -1.71
N TYR A 418 -9.74 -9.71 -1.68
CA TYR A 418 -10.85 -8.95 -2.23
C TYR A 418 -10.30 -7.81 -3.07
N ASN A 419 -10.62 -7.78 -4.37
CA ASN A 419 -10.20 -6.70 -5.25
C ASN A 419 -11.22 -5.57 -5.22
N VAL A 420 -10.78 -4.36 -4.88
CA VAL A 420 -11.67 -3.20 -4.71
C VAL A 420 -12.31 -2.76 -6.04
N ALA A 421 -11.76 -3.13 -7.19
CA ALA A 421 -12.39 -2.93 -8.50
C ALA A 421 -13.80 -3.54 -8.56
N ASP A 422 -14.09 -4.61 -7.81
CA ASP A 422 -15.42 -5.23 -7.73
C ASP A 422 -16.52 -4.24 -7.33
N VAL A 423 -16.18 -3.27 -6.50
CA VAL A 423 -17.13 -2.22 -6.10
C VAL A 423 -16.91 -0.94 -6.89
N TYR A 424 -15.66 -0.46 -6.98
CA TYR A 424 -15.37 0.85 -7.56
C TYR A 424 -15.59 0.91 -9.06
N LEU A 425 -15.41 -0.21 -9.79
CA LEU A 425 -15.59 -0.25 -11.24
C LEU A 425 -16.86 -1.02 -11.66
N ASN A 426 -17.83 -1.17 -10.76
CA ASN A 426 -19.08 -1.87 -11.04
C ASN A 426 -20.05 -0.96 -11.81
N SER A 427 -20.46 -1.39 -13.00
CA SER A 427 -21.42 -0.68 -13.87
C SER A 427 -22.85 -0.67 -13.33
N GLU A 428 -23.20 -1.57 -12.41
CA GLU A 428 -24.51 -1.55 -11.73
C GLU A 428 -24.59 -0.42 -10.70
N ILE A 429 -23.44 0.02 -10.18
CA ILE A 429 -23.35 1.11 -9.20
C ILE A 429 -23.06 2.43 -9.91
N TYR A 430 -22.00 2.48 -10.73
CA TYR A 430 -21.53 3.69 -11.39
C TYR A 430 -21.76 3.63 -12.90
N THR A 431 -22.39 4.65 -13.46
CA THR A 431 -22.59 4.76 -14.91
C THR A 431 -21.23 5.01 -15.58
N ASN A 432 -20.82 4.30 -16.63
CA ASN A 432 -19.45 4.44 -17.19
C ASN A 432 -18.33 4.38 -16.12
N PRO A 433 -18.19 3.25 -15.40
CA PRO A 433 -17.39 3.17 -14.18
C PRO A 433 -15.88 3.39 -14.39
N ARG A 434 -15.39 3.48 -15.62
CA ARG A 434 -13.97 3.72 -15.92
C ARG A 434 -13.65 5.18 -16.23
N GLU A 435 -14.67 6.01 -16.42
CA GLU A 435 -14.51 7.44 -16.65
C GLU A 435 -14.36 8.16 -15.32
N PHE A 436 -13.50 9.18 -15.31
CA PHE A 436 -13.37 10.11 -14.20
C PHE A 436 -14.50 11.13 -14.29
N ASP A 437 -15.40 11.12 -13.30
CA ASP A 437 -16.51 12.07 -13.23
C ASP A 437 -16.85 12.35 -11.75
N PRO A 438 -16.29 13.43 -11.17
CA PRO A 438 -16.59 13.84 -9.81
C PRO A 438 -18.07 14.20 -9.57
N GLY A 439 -18.85 14.51 -10.61
CA GLY A 439 -20.26 14.90 -10.52
C GLY A 439 -21.17 13.74 -10.12
N ARG A 440 -20.66 12.51 -10.11
CA ARG A 440 -21.37 11.31 -9.61
C ARG A 440 -21.88 11.42 -8.19
N TYR A 441 -21.25 12.27 -7.40
CA TYR A 441 -21.57 12.45 -6.00
C TYR A 441 -22.44 13.67 -5.72
N ASP A 442 -22.81 14.42 -6.74
CA ASP A 442 -23.66 15.58 -6.61
C ASP A 442 -25.08 15.18 -6.19
N PRO A 443 -25.81 16.08 -5.50
CA PRO A 443 -27.22 15.87 -5.18
C PRO A 443 -28.02 15.50 -6.44
N GLY A 444 -28.75 14.38 -6.37
CA GLY A 444 -29.54 13.86 -7.49
C GLY A 444 -28.90 12.69 -8.25
N ARG A 445 -27.56 12.54 -8.22
CA ARG A 445 -26.87 11.36 -8.77
C ARG A 445 -26.51 10.36 -7.68
N GLU A 446 -25.80 10.84 -6.66
CA GLU A 446 -25.41 10.10 -5.44
C GLU A 446 -25.09 8.61 -5.67
N GLU A 447 -24.33 8.30 -6.73
CA GLU A 447 -24.16 6.93 -7.22
C GLU A 447 -23.50 6.03 -6.18
N ASP A 448 -22.70 6.61 -5.28
CA ASP A 448 -22.05 5.92 -4.16
C ASP A 448 -23.03 5.37 -3.12
N LYS A 449 -24.27 5.89 -3.08
CA LYS A 449 -25.31 5.47 -2.15
C LYS A 449 -26.20 4.34 -2.68
N LYS A 450 -26.08 3.97 -3.96
CA LYS A 450 -26.90 2.90 -4.58
C LYS A 450 -26.67 1.51 -3.97
N SER A 451 -25.49 1.27 -3.39
CA SER A 451 -25.19 0.04 -2.66
C SER A 451 -24.87 0.35 -1.20
N THR A 452 -25.58 -0.31 -0.29
CA THR A 452 -25.37 -0.25 1.17
C THR A 452 -23.92 -0.54 1.54
N PHE A 453 -23.26 -1.38 0.74
CA PHE A 453 -21.86 -1.76 0.90
C PHE A 453 -21.00 -1.33 -0.28
N GLY A 454 -21.35 -0.20 -0.90
CA GLY A 454 -20.67 0.42 -2.03
C GLY A 454 -19.36 1.11 -1.67
N PHE A 455 -19.17 2.35 -2.15
CA PHE A 455 -17.93 3.12 -2.06
C PHE A 455 -17.31 3.16 -0.65
N LYS A 456 -18.15 3.33 0.36
CA LYS A 456 -17.72 3.59 1.74
C LYS A 456 -17.24 2.33 2.45
N ARG A 457 -17.62 1.13 2.00
CA ARG A 457 -17.41 -0.11 2.76
C ARG A 457 -15.94 -0.55 2.87
N PRO A 458 -15.12 -0.47 1.81
CA PRO A 458 -13.68 -0.68 1.96
C PRO A 458 -13.00 0.24 3.00
N ARG A 459 -13.69 1.32 3.38
CA ARG A 459 -13.23 2.37 4.29
C ARG A 459 -14.01 2.41 5.61
N LYS A 460 -15.09 1.64 5.74
CA LYS A 460 -15.97 1.53 6.92
C LYS A 460 -16.20 0.04 7.22
N GLY A 461 -15.51 -0.47 8.23
CA GLY A 461 -15.54 -1.87 8.64
C GLY A 461 -14.68 -2.06 9.88
N ARG A 462 -14.23 -3.29 10.16
CA ARG A 462 -13.37 -3.57 11.33
C ARG A 462 -11.99 -2.92 11.29
N HIS A 463 -11.50 -2.58 10.10
CA HIS A 463 -10.19 -1.99 9.89
C HIS A 463 -10.34 -0.69 9.08
N PRO A 464 -10.93 0.38 9.66
CA PRO A 464 -11.06 1.66 8.97
C PRO A 464 -9.69 2.30 8.78
N CYS A 465 -9.53 3.09 7.71
CA CYS A 465 -8.33 3.88 7.51
C CYS A 465 -8.32 5.06 8.48
N THR A 466 -7.51 4.96 9.53
CA THR A 466 -7.31 6.00 10.55
C THR A 466 -6.67 7.27 9.99
N GLY A 467 -5.73 7.12 9.04
CA GLY A 467 -5.02 8.25 8.41
C GLY A 467 -5.81 9.06 7.37
N MET A 468 -7.08 8.73 7.10
CA MET A 468 -7.85 9.32 6.00
C MET A 468 -7.92 10.85 6.05
N LYS A 469 -8.08 11.42 7.25
CA LYS A 469 -8.18 12.87 7.41
C LYS A 469 -6.88 13.58 7.03
N VAL A 470 -5.75 13.04 7.48
CA VAL A 470 -4.42 13.58 7.14
C VAL A 470 -4.13 13.41 5.67
N ALA A 471 -4.37 12.22 5.10
CA ALA A 471 -4.15 11.98 3.69
C ALA A 471 -4.93 12.99 2.82
N LYS A 472 -6.20 13.23 3.14
CA LYS A 472 -7.01 14.24 2.43
C LYS A 472 -6.47 15.65 2.61
N LEU A 473 -6.02 16.02 3.81
CA LEU A 473 -5.43 17.32 4.07
C LEU A 473 -4.14 17.51 3.25
N GLU A 474 -3.25 16.52 3.24
CA GLU A 474 -2.01 16.55 2.44
C GLU A 474 -2.32 16.70 0.94
N ILE A 475 -3.27 15.92 0.41
CA ILE A 475 -3.69 16.01 -0.99
C ILE A 475 -4.28 17.40 -1.29
N LYS A 476 -5.19 17.89 -0.44
CA LYS A 476 -5.79 19.23 -0.60
C LYS A 476 -4.72 20.32 -0.58
N VAL A 477 -3.78 20.27 0.36
CA VAL A 477 -2.67 21.23 0.46
C VAL A 477 -1.83 21.23 -0.82
N ILE A 478 -1.43 20.05 -1.32
CA ILE A 478 -0.63 19.93 -2.55
C ILE A 478 -1.40 20.48 -3.75
N VAL A 479 -2.64 20.03 -3.95
CA VAL A 479 -3.43 20.41 -5.12
C VAL A 479 -3.83 21.88 -5.08
N THR A 480 -4.22 22.42 -3.93
CA THR A 480 -4.51 23.86 -3.76
C THR A 480 -3.29 24.72 -4.11
N MET A 481 -2.10 24.36 -3.61
CA MET A 481 -0.87 25.08 -3.93
C MET A 481 -0.51 24.99 -5.43
N MET A 482 -0.77 23.86 -6.08
CA MET A 482 -0.61 23.72 -7.53
C MET A 482 -1.60 24.61 -8.29
N LEU A 483 -2.88 24.57 -7.94
CA LEU A 483 -3.94 25.32 -8.62
C LEU A 483 -3.83 26.83 -8.45
N ALA A 484 -3.37 27.30 -7.29
CA ALA A 484 -3.21 28.72 -7.00
C ALA A 484 -1.84 29.27 -7.41
N GLY A 485 -0.80 28.42 -7.50
CA GLY A 485 0.58 28.84 -7.79
C GLY A 485 1.03 28.64 -9.23
N PHE A 486 0.34 27.77 -9.99
CA PHE A 486 0.76 27.37 -11.34
C PHE A 486 -0.40 27.28 -12.32
N ASP A 487 -0.12 27.64 -13.57
CA ASP A 487 -0.84 27.12 -14.72
C ASP A 487 -0.09 25.90 -15.23
N PHE A 488 -0.78 24.76 -15.34
CA PHE A 488 -0.16 23.50 -15.72
C PHE A 488 -1.07 22.67 -16.62
N ASP A 489 -0.43 21.84 -17.42
CA ASP A 489 -1.07 20.96 -18.38
C ASP A 489 -0.31 19.63 -18.52
N ILE A 490 -0.95 18.61 -19.08
CA ILE A 490 -0.36 17.30 -19.32
C ILE A 490 0.17 17.16 -20.75
N VAL A 491 1.46 16.86 -20.85
CA VAL A 491 2.15 16.66 -22.12
C VAL A 491 2.80 15.28 -22.21
N ASP A 492 2.97 14.80 -23.44
CA ASP A 492 3.75 13.61 -23.74
C ASP A 492 5.27 13.90 -23.64
N LYS A 493 6.09 12.87 -23.84
CA LYS A 493 7.56 13.00 -23.87
C LYS A 493 8.10 14.00 -24.91
N ASN A 494 7.30 14.39 -25.89
CA ASN A 494 7.67 15.33 -26.95
C ASN A 494 7.11 16.74 -26.70
N GLY A 495 6.45 16.98 -25.56
CA GLY A 495 5.80 18.25 -25.25
C GLY A 495 4.47 18.46 -25.96
N LYS A 496 3.84 17.39 -26.49
CA LYS A 496 2.52 17.49 -27.12
C LYS A 496 1.43 17.26 -26.08
N HIS A 497 0.42 18.12 -26.08
CA HIS A 497 -0.77 17.99 -25.24
C HIS A 497 -1.43 16.61 -25.35
N ILE A 498 -1.68 15.98 -24.21
CA ILE A 498 -2.34 14.68 -24.13
C ILE A 498 -3.85 14.88 -24.14
N THR A 499 -4.51 14.49 -25.22
CA THR A 499 -5.98 14.58 -25.35
C THR A 499 -6.73 13.40 -24.74
N LYS A 500 -6.05 12.27 -24.50
CA LYS A 500 -6.65 11.06 -23.94
C LYS A 500 -6.09 10.80 -22.55
N ILE A 501 -6.98 10.80 -21.56
CA ILE A 501 -6.65 10.54 -20.17
C ILE A 501 -5.89 9.20 -20.06
N PRO A 502 -4.68 9.20 -19.47
CA PRO A 502 -3.93 7.97 -19.26
C PRO A 502 -4.66 7.05 -18.27
N VAL A 503 -4.46 5.74 -18.42
CA VAL A 503 -5.06 4.74 -17.53
C VAL A 503 -4.02 4.31 -16.50
N PRO A 504 -4.35 4.26 -15.19
CA PRO A 504 -3.42 3.77 -14.17
C PRO A 504 -3.09 2.28 -14.34
N ASP A 505 -1.82 1.92 -14.19
CA ASP A 505 -1.37 0.54 -14.08
C ASP A 505 -1.81 -0.02 -12.72
N ARG A 506 -2.84 -0.86 -12.75
CA ARG A 506 -3.43 -1.46 -11.56
C ARG A 506 -2.61 -2.61 -10.98
N ASN A 507 -1.57 -3.06 -11.67
CA ASN A 507 -0.63 -4.05 -11.14
C ASN A 507 0.59 -3.36 -10.48
N ASP A 508 0.87 -2.11 -10.83
CA ASP A 508 1.82 -1.28 -10.09
C ASP A 508 1.16 -0.68 -8.85
N ILE A 509 1.21 -1.44 -7.76
CA ILE A 509 0.65 -1.06 -6.45
C ILE A 509 1.42 0.06 -5.74
N HIS A 510 2.61 0.46 -6.23
CA HIS A 510 3.47 1.43 -5.56
C HIS A 510 3.44 2.81 -6.21
N GLN A 511 3.18 2.88 -7.51
CA GLN A 511 3.16 4.14 -8.26
C GLN A 511 1.91 4.32 -9.12
N ALA A 512 1.23 3.22 -9.48
CA ALA A 512 0.08 3.22 -10.38
C ALA A 512 0.29 4.10 -11.63
N ARG A 513 1.46 3.98 -12.26
CA ARG A 513 1.85 4.81 -13.41
C ARG A 513 0.90 4.68 -14.59
N PRO A 514 0.81 5.69 -15.46
CA PRO A 514 0.16 5.55 -16.77
C PRO A 514 0.59 4.28 -17.51
N VAL A 515 -0.37 3.51 -18.00
CA VAL A 515 -0.10 2.38 -18.91
C VAL A 515 0.23 2.94 -20.29
N GLY A 516 1.40 2.60 -20.81
CA GLY A 516 1.86 3.02 -22.14
C GLY A 516 2.85 4.18 -22.06
N ASP A 517 2.56 5.26 -22.77
CA ASP A 517 3.43 6.45 -22.79
C ASP A 517 3.36 7.22 -21.46
N GLN A 518 4.51 7.73 -21.04
CA GLN A 518 4.62 8.58 -19.84
C GLN A 518 3.94 9.93 -20.08
N CYS A 519 3.30 10.45 -19.03
CA CYS A 519 2.80 11.82 -18.99
C CYS A 519 3.72 12.69 -18.13
N PHE A 520 3.86 13.94 -18.55
CA PHE A 520 4.62 14.96 -17.84
C PHE A 520 3.72 16.16 -17.55
N PHE A 521 4.00 16.88 -16.48
CA PHE A 521 3.39 18.18 -16.21
C PHE A 521 4.28 19.27 -16.76
N GLU A 522 3.80 19.96 -17.80
CA GLU A 522 4.32 21.26 -18.19
C GLU A 522 3.65 22.32 -17.32
N PHE A 523 4.44 23.20 -16.71
CA PHE A 523 3.93 24.20 -15.78
C PHE A 523 4.58 25.56 -16.00
N GLU A 524 3.84 26.61 -15.69
CA GLU A 524 4.27 28.00 -15.59
C GLU A 524 3.78 28.59 -14.26
N ARG A 525 4.70 29.20 -13.52
CA ARG A 525 4.44 29.76 -12.20
C ARG A 525 3.75 31.12 -12.35
N ILE A 526 2.59 31.27 -11.72
CA ILE A 526 1.76 32.48 -11.78
C ILE A 526 1.90 33.39 -10.55
N VAL A 527 2.44 32.85 -9.45
CA VAL A 527 2.67 33.59 -8.20
C VAL A 527 4.12 33.40 -7.74
N ASP A 528 4.83 34.51 -7.51
CA ASP A 528 6.25 34.54 -7.12
C ASP A 528 6.53 34.10 -5.67
#